data_AF-A0A1F3VSA9-F1
#
_entry.id   AF-A0A1F3VSA9-F1
#
_cell.length_a   1.000
_cell.length_b   1.000
_cell.length_c   1.000
_cell.angle_alpha   90.00
_cell.angle_beta   90.00
_cell.angle_gamma   90.00
#
_symmetry.space_group_name_H-M   'P 1'
#
loop_
_entity.id
_entity.type
_entity.pdbx_description
1 polymer ?
#
loop_
_entity_poly.entity_id
_entity_poly.type
_entity_poly.pdbx_seq_one_letter_code
_entity_poly.pdbx_strand_id
1 'polypeptide(L)'
;MVFVGTEGSGRSNVLPSHLFALDVETGNVIWKFQTDFVSGKINLIHGTPAISDDVVYFGSENGYFYALTHDGGKLIWKKKIAAGDKFLGGVSAPPALSGGKIFITTWEGKLFSLEQKTGEIVWQKTFDESDQGGDAVAITGNGMLCITIIQGAPNKKEGKFSCLNENNGGIVWQNEFFGGTPAAAPGLLVVSNTDIADGSSDNTPVLLAFSDAKNAGLPPTPQAGYNKSGVQKTDWLFFAIIIIGVCFLACLGFLIYKIKKNRIIKIK
;
A
#
# COMPACT_ATOMS: atom_id res chain seq x y z
N MET A 1 7.19 9.85 -17.13
CA MET A 1 6.19 8.83 -17.52
C MET A 1 5.31 8.52 -16.31
N VAL A 2 4.09 8.03 -16.53
CA VAL A 2 3.20 7.52 -15.48
C VAL A 2 3.07 6.02 -15.64
N PHE A 3 3.17 5.26 -14.55
CA PHE A 3 3.09 3.79 -14.58
C PHE A 3 1.78 3.30 -13.97
N VAL A 4 1.07 2.43 -14.68
CA VAL A 4 -0.23 1.90 -14.26
C VAL A 4 -0.27 0.39 -14.46
N GLY A 5 -0.48 -0.34 -13.37
CA GLY A 5 -0.75 -1.77 -13.40
C GLY A 5 -2.22 -2.04 -13.72
N THR A 6 -2.50 -3.14 -14.42
CA THR A 6 -3.88 -3.57 -14.61
C THR A 6 -4.35 -4.46 -13.47
N GLU A 7 -5.50 -4.07 -12.91
CA GLU A 7 -6.39 -4.97 -12.21
C GLU A 7 -7.38 -5.50 -13.27
N GLY A 8 -7.21 -6.73 -13.74
CA GLY A 8 -8.17 -7.36 -14.66
C GLY A 8 -9.60 -7.29 -14.12
N SER A 9 -10.59 -7.29 -15.01
CA SER A 9 -12.00 -7.37 -14.60
C SER A 9 -12.21 -8.62 -13.74
N GLY A 10 -12.61 -8.42 -12.48
CA GLY A 10 -12.56 -9.42 -11.42
C GLY A 10 -13.01 -10.84 -11.77
N ARG A 11 -12.40 -11.79 -11.05
CA ARG A 11 -12.73 -13.23 -10.96
C ARG A 11 -12.49 -14.12 -12.17
N SER A 12 -12.35 -13.61 -13.40
CA SER A 12 -12.22 -14.52 -14.55
C SER A 12 -10.78 -15.02 -14.81
N ASN A 13 -9.71 -14.29 -14.44
CA ASN A 13 -8.30 -14.69 -14.64
C ASN A 13 -7.99 -15.27 -16.04
N VAL A 14 -8.73 -14.84 -17.07
CA VAL A 14 -8.60 -15.36 -18.44
C VAL A 14 -7.65 -14.51 -19.29
N LEU A 15 -7.22 -13.35 -18.80
CA LEU A 15 -6.38 -12.41 -19.55
C LEU A 15 -5.10 -12.05 -18.80
N PRO A 16 -4.00 -11.77 -19.54
CA PRO A 16 -2.76 -11.35 -18.94
C PRO A 16 -2.83 -9.90 -18.44
N SER A 17 -2.22 -9.65 -17.28
CA SER A 17 -2.02 -8.31 -16.75
C SER A 17 -0.87 -7.61 -17.45
N HIS A 18 -0.98 -6.29 -17.52
CA HIS A 18 0.01 -5.43 -18.13
C HIS A 18 0.41 -4.31 -17.17
N LEU A 19 1.70 -3.98 -17.18
CA LEU A 19 2.18 -2.69 -16.71
C LEU A 19 2.25 -1.74 -17.90
N PHE A 20 1.58 -0.60 -17.82
CA PHE A 20 1.63 0.45 -18.83
C PHE A 20 2.54 1.58 -18.38
N ALA A 21 3.32 2.11 -19.31
CA ALA A 21 3.97 3.41 -19.18
C ALA A 21 3.29 4.41 -20.10
N LEU A 22 2.80 5.49 -19.52
CA LEU A 22 2.06 6.54 -20.19
C LEU A 22 2.89 7.82 -20.23
N ASP A 23 2.72 8.58 -21.30
CA ASP A 23 3.17 9.95 -21.36
C ASP A 23 2.34 10.80 -20.39
N VAL A 24 3.02 11.62 -19.57
CA VAL A 24 2.37 12.36 -18.48
C VAL A 24 1.50 13.51 -18.99
N GLU A 25 1.84 14.08 -20.14
CA GLU A 25 1.15 15.25 -20.70
C GLU A 25 -0.06 14.84 -21.54
N THR A 26 0.08 13.75 -22.28
CA THR A 26 -0.89 13.31 -23.29
C THR A 26 -1.70 12.09 -22.86
N GLY A 27 -1.21 11.30 -21.91
CA GLY A 27 -1.81 10.02 -21.51
C GLY A 27 -1.59 8.88 -22.52
N ASN A 28 -0.83 9.11 -23.59
CA ASN A 28 -0.56 8.09 -24.61
C ASN A 28 0.33 6.97 -24.06
N VAL A 29 0.07 5.73 -24.47
CA VAL A 29 0.93 4.58 -24.13
C VAL A 29 2.27 4.72 -24.84
N ILE A 30 3.35 4.81 -24.06
CA ILE A 30 4.73 4.78 -24.56
C ILE A 30 5.15 3.33 -24.76
N TRP A 31 4.92 2.50 -23.74
CA TRP A 31 5.16 1.06 -23.79
C TRP A 31 4.24 0.31 -22.82
N LYS A 32 4.14 -1.01 -23.02
CA LYS A 32 3.48 -1.92 -22.09
C LYS A 32 4.30 -3.19 -21.91
N PHE A 33 4.29 -3.74 -20.70
CA PHE A 33 4.90 -5.00 -20.36
C PHE A 33 3.84 -5.98 -19.91
N GLN A 34 3.82 -7.18 -20.48
CA GLN A 34 2.90 -8.25 -20.08
C GLN A 34 3.57 -9.12 -19.03
N THR A 35 2.91 -9.37 -17.89
CA THR A 35 3.43 -10.31 -16.90
C THR A 35 3.35 -11.74 -17.41
N ASP A 36 4.10 -12.63 -16.75
CA ASP A 36 3.86 -14.07 -16.91
C ASP A 36 2.39 -14.38 -16.58
N PHE A 37 1.78 -15.23 -17.39
CA PHE A 37 0.35 -15.55 -17.30
C PHE A 37 0.11 -17.03 -17.56
N VAL A 38 -0.75 -17.60 -16.72
CA VAL A 38 -1.32 -18.94 -16.91
C VAL A 38 -2.83 -18.77 -16.80
N SER A 39 -3.57 -19.22 -17.81
CA SER A 39 -5.03 -19.11 -17.82
C SER A 39 -5.64 -19.74 -16.56
N GLY A 40 -6.54 -19.00 -15.91
CA GLY A 40 -7.18 -19.41 -14.66
C GLY A 40 -6.36 -19.10 -13.40
N LYS A 41 -5.11 -18.63 -13.52
CA LYS A 41 -4.30 -18.17 -12.37
C LYS A 41 -4.32 -16.65 -12.26
N ILE A 42 -4.20 -16.19 -11.02
CA ILE A 42 -4.20 -14.77 -10.68
C ILE A 42 -2.83 -14.17 -11.02
N ASN A 43 -2.85 -12.95 -11.54
CA ASN A 43 -1.66 -12.25 -12.02
C ASN A 43 -1.83 -10.72 -11.98
N LEU A 44 -2.72 -10.20 -11.14
CA LEU A 44 -3.03 -8.78 -11.05
C LEU A 44 -1.80 -7.96 -10.63
N ILE A 45 -1.76 -6.69 -11.01
CA ILE A 45 -0.75 -5.73 -10.54
C ILE A 45 -1.49 -4.68 -9.70
N HIS A 46 -1.56 -4.91 -8.39
CA HIS A 46 -2.24 -4.03 -7.42
C HIS A 46 -1.30 -2.96 -6.85
N GLY A 47 -0.06 -3.35 -6.53
CA GLY A 47 0.90 -2.44 -5.91
C GLY A 47 1.31 -1.32 -6.85
N THR A 48 1.42 -0.10 -6.32
CA THR A 48 1.98 1.03 -7.06
C THR A 48 3.44 0.73 -7.40
N PRO A 49 3.86 0.81 -8.68
CA PRO A 49 5.26 0.63 -9.07
C PRO A 49 6.17 1.67 -8.42
N ALA A 50 7.42 1.31 -8.15
CA ALA A 50 8.46 2.25 -7.72
C ALA A 50 9.53 2.40 -8.81
N ILE A 51 10.25 3.52 -8.79
CA ILE A 51 11.30 3.83 -9.77
C ILE A 51 12.55 4.26 -9.03
N SER A 52 13.71 3.74 -9.42
CA SER A 52 15.03 4.22 -8.99
C SER A 52 16.03 3.93 -10.10
N ASP A 53 16.96 4.86 -10.35
CA ASP A 53 18.06 4.70 -11.31
C ASP A 53 17.63 4.14 -12.68
N ASP A 54 16.59 4.71 -13.28
CA ASP A 54 16.01 4.29 -14.57
C ASP A 54 15.49 2.83 -14.60
N VAL A 55 15.17 2.27 -13.44
CA VAL A 55 14.55 0.95 -13.30
C VAL A 55 13.18 1.07 -12.63
N VAL A 56 12.19 0.40 -13.22
CA VAL A 56 10.82 0.30 -12.70
C VAL A 56 10.64 -1.04 -12.00
N TYR A 57 10.19 -1.00 -10.75
CA TYR A 57 10.00 -2.15 -9.88
C TYR A 57 8.53 -2.33 -9.52
N PHE A 58 8.00 -3.54 -9.65
CA PHE A 58 6.61 -3.83 -9.28
C PHE A 58 6.38 -5.31 -8.95
N GLY A 59 5.38 -5.55 -8.11
CA GLY A 59 4.89 -6.89 -7.77
C GLY A 59 3.69 -7.30 -8.62
N SER A 60 3.48 -8.62 -8.74
CA SER A 60 2.25 -9.19 -9.26
C SER A 60 1.73 -10.29 -8.34
N GLU A 61 0.42 -10.45 -8.32
CA GLU A 61 -0.28 -11.53 -7.62
C GLU A 61 0.03 -12.92 -8.18
N ASN A 62 0.70 -13.01 -9.34
CA ASN A 62 1.29 -14.26 -9.80
C ASN A 62 2.51 -14.69 -8.96
N GLY A 63 2.86 -13.92 -7.92
CA GLY A 63 3.91 -14.15 -6.94
C GLY A 63 5.32 -13.74 -7.38
N TYR A 64 5.45 -13.14 -8.56
CA TYR A 64 6.71 -12.58 -9.03
C TYR A 64 6.82 -11.09 -8.70
N PHE A 65 8.06 -10.67 -8.46
CA PHE A 65 8.47 -9.28 -8.44
C PHE A 65 9.38 -9.02 -9.64
N TYR A 66 9.19 -7.89 -10.31
CA TYR A 66 9.79 -7.58 -11.61
C TYR A 66 10.59 -6.28 -11.54
N ALA A 67 11.68 -6.24 -12.31
CA ALA A 67 12.44 -5.03 -12.61
C ALA A 67 12.55 -4.85 -14.12
N LEU A 68 12.14 -3.68 -14.60
CA LEU A 68 12.15 -3.33 -16.02
C LEU A 68 12.96 -2.06 -16.25
N THR A 69 13.50 -1.88 -17.45
CA THR A 69 14.04 -0.58 -17.87
C THR A 69 12.92 0.46 -17.90
N HIS A 70 13.17 1.65 -17.35
CA HIS A 70 12.27 2.79 -17.47
C HIS A 70 11.99 3.11 -18.93
N ASP A 71 13.05 3.09 -19.75
CA ASP A 71 12.95 3.32 -21.18
C ASP A 71 12.67 2.00 -21.90
N GLY A 72 11.44 1.85 -22.37
CA GLY A 72 11.01 0.73 -23.21
C GLY A 72 10.52 -0.52 -22.48
N GLY A 73 10.54 -0.56 -21.13
CA GLY A 73 9.91 -1.63 -20.35
C GLY A 73 10.54 -3.01 -20.55
N LYS A 74 11.85 -3.08 -20.84
CA LYS A 74 12.55 -4.35 -21.05
C LYS A 74 12.82 -5.03 -19.72
N LEU A 75 12.58 -6.34 -19.63
CA LEU A 75 12.87 -7.11 -18.43
C LEU A 75 14.36 -7.11 -18.13
N ILE A 76 14.73 -6.61 -16.94
CA ILE A 76 16.09 -6.71 -16.39
C ILE A 76 16.21 -8.01 -15.60
N TRP A 77 15.32 -8.18 -14.61
CA TRP A 77 15.24 -9.39 -13.81
C TRP A 77 13.82 -9.59 -13.26
N LYS A 78 13.51 -10.82 -12.83
CA LYS A 78 12.32 -11.16 -12.05
C LYS A 78 12.67 -12.19 -10.97
N LYS A 79 11.98 -12.13 -9.83
CA LYS A 79 12.17 -13.05 -8.71
C LYS A 79 10.83 -13.58 -8.23
N LYS A 80 10.74 -14.90 -8.02
CA LYS A 80 9.58 -15.55 -7.41
C LYS A 80 9.71 -15.43 -5.89
N ILE A 81 8.84 -14.66 -5.25
CA ILE A 81 8.90 -14.39 -3.79
C ILE A 81 7.61 -14.76 -3.05
N ALA A 82 6.59 -15.19 -3.76
CA ALA A 82 5.33 -15.71 -3.21
C ALA A 82 4.77 -16.83 -4.11
N ALA A 83 3.90 -17.69 -3.58
CA ALA A 83 3.25 -18.77 -4.31
C ALA A 83 2.35 -18.23 -5.45
N GLY A 84 1.56 -17.18 -5.17
CA GLY A 84 0.69 -16.54 -6.17
C GLY A 84 -0.42 -17.44 -6.69
N ASP A 85 -1.03 -18.22 -5.79
CA ASP A 85 -2.07 -19.22 -6.07
C ASP A 85 -3.46 -18.85 -5.52
N LYS A 86 -3.56 -17.78 -4.72
CA LYS A 86 -4.80 -17.33 -4.06
C LYS A 86 -5.14 -15.89 -4.44
N PHE A 87 -6.43 -15.57 -4.40
CA PHE A 87 -6.96 -14.20 -4.59
C PHE A 87 -6.58 -13.36 -3.39
N LEU A 88 -6.03 -12.15 -3.63
CA LEU A 88 -5.30 -11.39 -2.62
C LEU A 88 -4.13 -12.21 -2.03
N GLY A 89 -3.47 -12.98 -2.90
CA GLY A 89 -2.24 -13.71 -2.63
C GLY A 89 -1.12 -13.19 -3.54
N GLY A 90 0.13 -13.49 -3.21
CA GLY A 90 1.27 -13.04 -4.01
C GLY A 90 1.83 -11.69 -3.57
N VAL A 91 2.30 -10.89 -4.54
CA VAL A 91 3.02 -9.63 -4.30
C VAL A 91 2.16 -8.44 -4.74
N SER A 92 1.43 -7.87 -3.79
CA SER A 92 0.45 -6.80 -4.07
C SER A 92 0.77 -5.48 -3.39
N ALA A 93 1.76 -5.43 -2.50
CA ALA A 93 2.15 -4.21 -1.83
C ALA A 93 3.00 -3.29 -2.75
N PRO A 94 2.95 -1.96 -2.55
CA PRO A 94 3.94 -1.05 -3.13
C PRO A 94 5.34 -1.35 -2.56
N PRO A 95 6.38 -1.48 -3.41
CA PRO A 95 7.75 -1.66 -2.93
C PRO A 95 8.34 -0.36 -2.40
N ALA A 96 9.15 -0.45 -1.35
CA ALA A 96 9.93 0.67 -0.83
C ALA A 96 11.42 0.52 -1.20
N LEU A 97 12.05 1.61 -1.62
CA LEU A 97 13.42 1.62 -2.12
C LEU A 97 14.32 2.41 -1.17
N SER A 98 15.43 1.83 -0.72
CA SER A 98 16.42 2.51 0.12
C SER A 98 17.78 1.82 0.03
N GLY A 99 18.86 2.59 -0.08
CA GLY A 99 20.24 2.10 0.02
C GLY A 99 20.59 0.97 -0.96
N GLY A 100 20.07 1.00 -2.19
CA GLY A 100 20.27 -0.05 -3.19
C GLY A 100 19.48 -1.35 -2.94
N LYS A 101 18.53 -1.30 -1.99
CA LYS A 101 17.64 -2.42 -1.64
C LYS A 101 16.18 -2.10 -1.97
N ILE A 102 15.39 -3.16 -2.06
CA ILE A 102 13.95 -3.15 -2.25
C ILE A 102 13.35 -3.87 -1.06
N PHE A 103 12.38 -3.24 -0.42
CA PHE A 103 11.61 -3.84 0.66
C PHE A 103 10.17 -4.05 0.20
N ILE A 104 9.69 -5.29 0.31
CA ILE A 104 8.37 -5.66 -0.20
C ILE A 104 7.72 -6.72 0.68
N THR A 105 6.47 -6.48 1.04
CA THR A 105 5.60 -7.42 1.75
C THR A 105 4.79 -8.26 0.77
N THR A 106 4.45 -9.47 1.18
CA THR A 106 3.57 -10.37 0.43
C THR A 106 2.39 -10.78 1.29
N TRP A 107 1.25 -11.02 0.65
CA TRP A 107 0.00 -11.40 1.35
C TRP A 107 0.15 -12.67 2.19
N GLU A 108 1.16 -13.48 1.88
CA GLU A 108 1.58 -14.66 2.65
C GLU A 108 2.33 -14.34 3.95
N GLY A 109 2.27 -13.09 4.44
CA GLY A 109 2.86 -12.71 5.72
C GLY A 109 4.38 -12.68 5.68
N LYS A 110 4.99 -12.38 4.54
CA LYS A 110 6.46 -12.30 4.40
C LYS A 110 6.90 -10.88 4.05
N LEU A 111 8.03 -10.47 4.60
CA LEU A 111 8.78 -9.28 4.19
C LEU A 111 10.10 -9.71 3.59
N PHE A 112 10.41 -9.18 2.41
CA PHE A 112 11.66 -9.42 1.71
C PHE A 112 12.49 -8.14 1.64
N SER A 113 13.80 -8.30 1.73
CA SER A 113 14.77 -7.33 1.23
C SER A 113 15.49 -7.93 0.03
N LEU A 114 15.40 -7.25 -1.11
CA LEU A 114 16.06 -7.65 -2.36
C LEU A 114 17.13 -6.62 -2.76
N GLU A 115 18.21 -7.06 -3.40
CA GLU A 115 19.15 -6.15 -4.05
C GLU A 115 18.55 -5.58 -5.34
N GLN A 116 18.60 -4.26 -5.54
CA GLN A 116 18.00 -3.59 -6.71
C GLN A 116 18.60 -4.02 -8.05
N LYS A 117 19.90 -4.34 -8.08
CA LYS A 117 20.63 -4.66 -9.31
C LYS A 117 20.35 -6.07 -9.82
N THR A 118 20.20 -7.03 -8.90
CA THR A 118 20.15 -8.46 -9.23
C THR A 118 18.81 -9.11 -8.91
N GLY A 119 18.02 -8.52 -8.02
CA GLY A 119 16.81 -9.14 -7.47
C GLY A 119 17.10 -10.25 -6.46
N GLU A 120 18.36 -10.42 -6.03
CA GLU A 120 18.71 -11.43 -5.03
C GLU A 120 18.20 -11.06 -3.65
N ILE A 121 17.75 -12.09 -2.91
CA ILE A 121 17.23 -11.91 -1.55
C ILE A 121 18.42 -11.67 -0.62
N VAL A 122 18.48 -10.46 -0.04
CA VAL A 122 19.47 -10.09 0.99
C VAL A 122 19.07 -10.72 2.32
N TRP A 123 17.78 -10.59 2.68
CA TRP A 123 17.18 -11.25 3.82
C TRP A 123 15.66 -11.37 3.62
N GLN A 124 15.04 -12.27 4.36
CA GLN A 124 13.59 -12.40 4.43
C GLN A 124 13.14 -12.60 5.87
N LYS A 125 11.91 -12.18 6.17
CA LYS A 125 11.25 -12.42 7.45
C LYS A 125 9.84 -12.93 7.21
N THR A 126 9.54 -14.07 7.82
CA THR A 126 8.18 -14.61 7.85
C THR A 126 7.55 -14.23 9.17
N PHE A 127 6.34 -13.69 9.10
CA PHE A 127 5.46 -13.46 10.24
C PHE A 127 4.50 -14.65 10.37
N ASP A 128 3.74 -14.72 11.47
CA ASP A 128 2.98 -15.94 11.80
C ASP A 128 2.08 -16.39 10.63
N GLU A 129 1.89 -17.69 10.40
CA GLU A 129 1.19 -18.22 9.21
C GLU A 129 -0.29 -17.76 9.10
N SER A 130 -0.86 -17.26 10.20
CA SER A 130 -2.20 -16.65 10.23
C SER A 130 -2.23 -15.20 9.74
N ASP A 131 -1.07 -14.60 9.53
CA ASP A 131 -0.91 -13.17 9.26
C ASP A 131 -1.03 -12.91 7.76
N GLN A 132 -1.88 -11.96 7.42
CA GLN A 132 -2.07 -11.50 6.05
C GLN A 132 -1.19 -10.24 5.87
N GLY A 133 -0.17 -10.35 5.03
CA GLY A 133 0.80 -9.28 4.78
C GLY A 133 0.46 -8.45 3.54
N GLY A 134 -0.38 -7.41 3.64
CA GLY A 134 -0.81 -6.69 2.43
C GLY A 134 -0.18 -5.31 2.20
N ASP A 135 0.44 -4.73 3.22
CA ASP A 135 0.56 -3.27 3.30
C ASP A 135 1.96 -2.73 2.93
N ALA A 136 2.01 -1.46 2.54
CA ALA A 136 3.24 -0.81 2.09
C ALA A 136 4.26 -0.65 3.23
N VAL A 137 5.54 -0.58 2.84
CA VAL A 137 6.66 -0.40 3.75
C VAL A 137 7.03 1.08 3.83
N ALA A 138 7.17 1.62 5.04
CA ALA A 138 7.71 2.97 5.25
C ALA A 138 9.20 2.91 5.57
N ILE A 139 10.01 3.72 4.88
CA ILE A 139 11.44 3.91 5.18
C ILE A 139 11.61 5.17 6.01
N THR A 140 12.22 5.03 7.19
CA THR A 140 12.39 6.15 8.13
C THR A 140 13.62 7.01 7.88
N GLY A 141 14.56 6.53 7.05
CA GLY A 141 15.80 7.23 6.70
C GLY A 141 16.93 7.14 7.73
N ASN A 142 16.71 6.47 8.87
CA ASN A 142 17.74 6.22 9.89
C ASN A 142 18.15 4.73 9.97
N GLY A 143 17.96 3.98 8.87
CA GLY A 143 18.28 2.56 8.79
C GLY A 143 17.18 1.64 9.35
N MET A 144 15.97 2.17 9.53
CA MET A 144 14.79 1.39 9.90
C MET A 144 13.68 1.49 8.86
N LEU A 145 13.00 0.38 8.66
CA LEU A 145 11.74 0.30 7.95
C LEU A 145 10.62 -0.04 8.92
N CYS A 146 9.41 0.41 8.64
CA CYS A 146 8.25 0.12 9.45
C CYS A 146 7.13 -0.45 8.58
N ILE A 147 6.43 -1.45 9.10
CA ILE A 147 5.36 -2.16 8.42
C ILE A 147 4.19 -2.38 9.36
N THR A 148 3.00 -2.46 8.76
CA THR A 148 1.82 -2.97 9.43
C THR A 148 1.53 -4.38 8.93
N ILE A 149 1.30 -5.29 9.86
CA ILE A 149 0.89 -6.66 9.55
C ILE A 149 -0.49 -6.88 10.15
N ILE A 150 -1.42 -7.24 9.27
CA ILE A 150 -2.81 -7.49 9.63
C ILE A 150 -2.90 -8.97 9.98
N GLN A 151 -3.13 -9.30 11.26
CA GLN A 151 -3.43 -10.68 11.62
C GLN A 151 -4.85 -11.01 11.13
N GLY A 152 -4.96 -11.96 10.19
CA GLY A 152 -6.22 -12.31 9.55
C GLY A 152 -7.03 -13.37 10.30
N ALA A 153 -6.63 -13.73 11.52
CA ALA A 153 -7.32 -14.78 12.26
C ALA A 153 -8.68 -14.27 12.78
N PRO A 154 -9.80 -14.97 12.53
CA PRO A 154 -11.14 -14.53 12.94
C PRO A 154 -11.31 -14.32 14.45
N ASN A 155 -10.38 -14.86 15.26
CA ASN A 155 -10.41 -14.78 16.73
C ASN A 155 -9.27 -13.96 17.33
N LYS A 156 -8.35 -13.38 16.53
CA LYS A 156 -7.31 -12.48 17.04
C LYS A 156 -7.49 -11.10 16.41
N LYS A 157 -7.92 -10.16 17.25
CA LYS A 157 -8.30 -8.79 16.86
C LYS A 157 -7.14 -7.81 17.04
N GLU A 158 -5.92 -8.23 16.74
CA GLU A 158 -4.72 -7.42 17.03
C GLU A 158 -3.83 -7.35 15.79
N GLY A 159 -3.71 -6.14 15.21
CA GLY A 159 -2.67 -5.83 14.22
C GLY A 159 -1.33 -5.61 14.91
N LYS A 160 -0.23 -5.94 14.22
CA LYS A 160 1.12 -5.65 14.70
C LYS A 160 1.76 -4.58 13.84
N PHE A 161 2.18 -3.50 14.47
CA PHE A 161 3.01 -2.48 13.86
C PHE A 161 4.45 -2.68 14.28
N SER A 162 5.32 -2.98 13.33
CA SER A 162 6.71 -3.37 13.61
C SER A 162 7.66 -2.45 12.86
N CYS A 163 8.67 -1.94 13.56
CA CYS A 163 9.83 -1.32 12.94
C CYS A 163 11.04 -2.24 13.06
N LEU A 164 11.74 -2.40 11.94
CA LEU A 164 12.81 -3.37 11.74
C LEU A 164 14.04 -2.68 11.20
N ASN A 165 15.20 -3.24 11.49
CA ASN A 165 16.47 -2.80 10.93
C ASN A 165 16.53 -3.18 9.43
N GLU A 166 16.78 -2.19 8.56
CA GLU A 166 16.81 -2.35 7.10
C GLU A 166 17.89 -3.36 6.62
N ASN A 167 18.93 -3.58 7.41
CA ASN A 167 20.06 -4.41 7.00
C ASN A 167 19.89 -5.90 7.29
N ASN A 168 19.10 -6.26 8.29
CA ASN A 168 18.99 -7.65 8.73
C ASN A 168 17.56 -8.11 9.08
N GLY A 169 16.55 -7.23 9.02
CA GLY A 169 15.18 -7.57 9.37
C GLY A 169 14.96 -7.87 10.86
N GLY A 170 15.91 -7.49 11.72
CA GLY A 170 15.75 -7.57 13.17
C GLY A 170 14.71 -6.56 13.65
N ILE A 171 13.77 -6.99 14.48
CA ILE A 171 12.77 -6.09 15.08
C ILE A 171 13.49 -5.16 16.05
N VAL A 172 13.35 -3.86 15.84
CA VAL A 172 13.87 -2.83 16.75
C VAL A 172 12.85 -2.56 17.85
N TRP A 173 11.59 -2.43 17.48
CA TRP A 173 10.45 -2.33 18.39
C TRP A 173 9.16 -2.71 17.67
N GLN A 174 8.13 -3.01 18.45
CA GLN A 174 6.81 -3.40 17.97
C GLN A 174 5.74 -2.86 18.91
N ASN A 175 4.59 -2.52 18.34
CA ASN A 175 3.38 -2.12 19.05
C ASN A 175 2.17 -2.90 18.50
N GLU A 176 1.16 -3.10 19.33
CA GLU A 176 -0.06 -3.84 18.99
C GLU A 176 -1.21 -2.86 18.76
N PHE A 177 -1.51 -2.59 17.49
CA PHE A 177 -2.68 -1.83 17.05
C PHE A 177 -2.94 -2.09 15.55
N PHE A 178 -4.17 -1.83 15.10
CA PHE A 178 -4.52 -1.90 13.69
C PHE A 178 -4.12 -0.62 12.96
N GLY A 179 -2.89 -0.58 12.48
CA GLY A 179 -2.43 0.50 11.61
C GLY A 179 -2.88 0.33 10.16
N GLY A 180 -3.07 1.45 9.47
CA GLY A 180 -3.00 1.50 8.01
C GLY A 180 -1.55 1.60 7.53
N THR A 181 -1.39 2.01 6.27
CA THR A 181 -0.07 2.21 5.67
C THR A 181 0.72 3.28 6.42
N PRO A 182 1.93 2.96 6.93
CA PRO A 182 2.76 3.97 7.58
C PRO A 182 3.35 4.96 6.57
N ALA A 183 3.57 6.19 7.03
CA ALA A 183 4.33 7.22 6.34
C ALA A 183 5.45 7.72 7.25
N ALA A 184 6.65 7.90 6.72
CA ALA A 184 7.80 8.30 7.51
C ALA A 184 8.54 9.50 6.90
N ALA A 185 9.11 10.30 7.78
CA ALA A 185 10.02 11.40 7.52
C ALA A 185 11.12 11.40 8.61
N PRO A 186 12.23 12.13 8.45
CA PRO A 186 13.25 12.22 9.48
C PRO A 186 12.67 12.65 10.84
N GLY A 187 12.78 11.77 11.84
CA GLY A 187 12.24 12.01 13.19
C GLY A 187 10.71 12.05 13.26
N LEU A 188 9.98 11.58 12.25
CA LEU A 188 8.53 11.53 12.28
C LEU A 188 8.00 10.28 11.59
N LEU A 189 7.37 9.40 12.35
CA LEU A 189 6.62 8.28 11.81
C LEU A 189 5.14 8.50 12.08
N VAL A 190 4.34 8.46 11.02
CA VAL A 190 2.91 8.67 11.02
C VAL A 190 2.22 7.40 10.59
N VAL A 191 1.26 6.94 11.39
CA VAL A 191 0.40 5.82 11.02
C VAL A 191 -1.01 6.12 11.50
N SER A 192 -1.98 5.90 10.62
CA SER A 192 -3.39 5.93 11.00
C SER A 192 -3.71 4.66 11.75
N ASN A 193 -4.22 4.75 12.97
CA ASN A 193 -4.89 3.62 13.59
C ASN A 193 -6.33 3.58 13.07
N THR A 194 -6.81 2.44 12.60
CA THR A 194 -8.24 2.18 12.43
C THR A 194 -8.61 1.14 13.47
N ASP A 195 -9.33 1.56 14.51
CA ASP A 195 -9.86 0.58 15.45
C ASP A 195 -10.82 -0.37 14.72
N ILE A 196 -10.89 -1.57 15.28
CA ILE A 196 -11.56 -2.79 14.85
C ILE A 196 -12.74 -2.56 13.87
N ALA A 197 -12.77 -3.30 12.77
CA ALA A 197 -13.97 -3.50 11.95
C ALA A 197 -15.02 -4.35 12.71
N ASP A 198 -15.43 -3.95 13.91
CA ASP A 198 -16.47 -4.59 14.72
C ASP A 198 -17.84 -3.90 14.60
N GLY A 199 -17.91 -2.82 13.83
CA GLY A 199 -19.13 -2.02 13.67
C GLY A 199 -19.43 -1.10 14.86
N SER A 200 -18.46 -0.87 15.76
CA SER A 200 -18.56 0.16 16.78
C SER A 200 -18.47 1.57 16.17
N SER A 201 -19.17 2.52 16.79
CA SER A 201 -19.22 3.93 16.38
C SER A 201 -17.94 4.71 16.65
N ASP A 202 -16.97 4.09 17.33
CA ASP A 202 -15.81 4.77 17.92
C ASP A 202 -14.62 4.77 16.96
N ASN A 203 -14.94 4.92 15.67
CA ASN A 203 -14.04 4.78 14.54
C ASN A 203 -13.21 6.07 14.32
N THR A 204 -12.53 6.55 15.36
CA THR A 204 -11.72 7.77 15.28
C THR A 204 -10.31 7.39 14.85
N PRO A 205 -9.86 7.76 13.64
CA PRO A 205 -8.48 7.51 13.25
C PRO A 205 -7.55 8.25 14.20
N VAL A 206 -6.73 7.52 14.95
CA VAL A 206 -5.71 8.13 15.81
C VAL A 206 -4.44 8.28 14.97
N LEU A 207 -4.00 9.53 14.81
CA LEU A 207 -2.70 9.84 14.24
C LEU A 207 -1.65 9.53 15.30
N LEU A 208 -0.90 8.45 15.12
CA LEU A 208 0.27 8.19 15.94
C LEU A 208 1.47 8.83 15.26
N ALA A 209 2.03 9.87 15.90
CA ALA A 209 3.21 10.60 15.45
C ALA A 209 4.35 10.36 16.45
N PHE A 210 5.43 9.73 15.99
CA PHE A 210 6.59 9.46 16.83
C PHE A 210 7.73 10.42 16.46
N SER A 211 8.08 11.34 17.36
CA SER A 211 9.15 12.34 17.16
C SER A 211 10.57 11.75 17.23
N ASP A 212 10.69 10.53 17.73
CA ASP A 212 11.89 9.71 17.67
C ASP A 212 11.47 8.25 17.65
N ALA A 213 11.73 7.56 16.54
CA ALA A 213 11.35 6.15 16.41
C ALA A 213 12.02 5.26 17.49
N LYS A 214 13.05 5.72 18.22
CA LYS A 214 13.63 4.98 19.36
C LYS A 214 12.80 5.02 20.65
N ASN A 215 11.86 5.96 20.81
CA ASN A 215 11.10 6.17 22.05
C ASN A 215 9.57 6.16 21.83
N ALA A 216 9.12 5.35 20.88
CA ALA A 216 7.71 5.19 20.51
C ALA A 216 6.90 4.39 21.55
N GLY A 217 6.73 4.94 22.76
CA GLY A 217 5.71 4.46 23.71
C GLY A 217 4.35 4.98 23.28
N LEU A 218 3.37 4.08 23.06
CA LEU A 218 1.99 4.51 22.84
C LEU A 218 1.47 5.24 24.10
N PRO A 219 0.74 6.37 23.97
CA PRO A 219 -0.08 6.83 25.08
C PRO A 219 -1.08 5.73 25.44
N PRO A 220 -1.43 5.53 26.72
CA PRO A 220 -2.44 4.56 27.09
C PRO A 220 -3.73 4.86 26.33
N THR A 221 -4.27 3.85 25.64
CA THR A 221 -5.57 3.93 24.98
C THR A 221 -6.61 4.34 26.03
N PRO A 222 -7.42 5.39 25.80
CA PRO A 222 -8.55 5.67 26.68
C PRO A 222 -9.44 4.43 26.67
N GLN A 223 -9.56 3.73 27.80
CA GLN A 223 -10.59 2.71 27.94
C GLN A 223 -11.94 3.43 27.93
N ALA A 224 -12.60 3.46 26.78
CA ALA A 224 -13.96 3.97 26.68
C ALA A 224 -14.87 3.05 27.51
N GLY A 225 -15.23 3.51 28.71
CA GLY A 225 -16.20 2.84 29.56
C GLY A 225 -17.56 2.81 28.88
N TYR A 226 -18.00 1.62 28.50
CA TYR A 226 -19.30 1.38 27.89
C TYR A 226 -20.43 1.63 28.91
N ASN A 227 -21.13 2.77 28.79
CA ASN A 227 -22.31 3.06 29.61
C ASN A 227 -23.57 2.71 28.82
N LYS A 228 -24.17 1.57 29.16
CA LYS A 228 -25.28 0.92 28.46
C LYS A 228 -26.62 1.56 28.81
N SER A 229 -26.82 2.85 28.52
CA SER A 229 -28.13 3.48 28.66
C SER A 229 -28.28 4.70 27.75
N GLY A 230 -28.97 4.53 26.62
CA GLY A 230 -29.46 5.65 25.81
C GLY A 230 -29.15 5.55 24.33
N VAL A 231 -29.67 4.51 23.65
CA VAL A 231 -29.72 4.52 22.18
C VAL A 231 -30.85 5.45 21.76
N GLN A 232 -30.53 6.70 21.39
CA GLN A 232 -31.41 7.49 20.52
C GLN A 232 -31.10 7.15 19.07
N LYS A 233 -32.13 6.71 18.33
CA LYS A 233 -32.08 6.53 16.88
C LYS A 233 -31.70 7.85 16.21
N THR A 234 -30.58 7.91 15.51
CA THR A 234 -30.21 9.03 14.65
C THR A 234 -30.54 8.75 13.19
N ASP A 235 -31.13 9.75 12.53
CA ASP A 235 -31.73 9.68 11.20
C ASP A 235 -30.71 9.59 10.05
N TRP A 236 -30.87 8.55 9.23
CA TRP A 236 -30.06 8.23 8.04
C TRP A 236 -30.10 9.32 6.94
N LEU A 237 -31.09 10.21 6.98
CA LEU A 237 -31.23 11.31 6.01
C LEU A 237 -30.11 12.36 6.14
N PHE A 238 -29.52 12.55 7.32
CA PHE A 238 -28.45 13.53 7.52
C PHE A 238 -27.13 13.09 6.87
N PHE A 239 -26.78 11.80 6.93
CA PHE A 239 -25.57 11.26 6.31
C PHE A 239 -25.64 11.22 4.77
N ALA A 240 -26.81 10.93 4.21
CA ALA A 240 -27.02 10.97 2.76
C ALA A 240 -26.79 12.39 2.20
N ILE A 241 -27.21 13.43 2.91
CA ILE A 241 -27.03 14.83 2.50
C ILE A 241 -25.56 15.24 2.53
N ILE A 242 -24.76 14.76 3.49
CA ILE A 242 -23.32 15.05 3.57
C ILE A 242 -22.55 14.37 2.44
N ILE A 243 -22.82 13.09 2.15
CA ILE A 243 -22.14 12.36 1.07
C ILE A 243 -22.47 12.97 -0.30
N ILE A 244 -23.74 13.32 -0.53
CA ILE A 244 -24.15 14.01 -1.76
C ILE A 244 -23.52 15.40 -1.85
N GLY A 245 -23.41 16.14 -0.74
CA GLY A 245 -22.78 17.46 -0.69
C GLY A 245 -21.28 17.46 -0.98
N VAL A 246 -20.53 16.48 -0.45
CA VAL A 246 -19.08 16.34 -0.69
C VAL A 246 -18.81 15.95 -2.15
N CYS A 247 -19.63 15.06 -2.73
CA CYS A 247 -19.57 14.74 -4.16
C CYS A 247 -19.93 15.95 -5.05
N PHE A 248 -20.90 16.77 -4.63
CA PHE A 248 -21.28 17.97 -5.38
C PHE A 248 -20.17 19.04 -5.36
N LEU A 249 -19.50 19.24 -4.21
CA LEU A 249 -18.39 20.18 -4.08
C LEU A 249 -17.14 19.73 -4.86
N ALA A 250 -16.85 18.43 -4.91
CA ALA A 250 -15.78 17.88 -5.74
C ALA A 250 -16.06 18.08 -7.24
N CYS A 251 -17.30 17.84 -7.68
CA CYS A 251 -17.73 18.11 -9.06
C CYS A 251 -17.71 19.62 -9.40
N LEU A 252 -18.14 20.48 -8.47
CA LEU A 252 -18.11 21.94 -8.67
C LEU A 252 -16.68 22.47 -8.73
N GLY A 253 -15.77 21.95 -7.90
CA GLY A 253 -14.34 22.27 -7.94
C GLY A 253 -13.70 21.89 -9.27
N PHE A 254 -14.04 20.71 -9.80
CA PHE A 254 -13.55 20.25 -11.11
C PHE A 254 -14.12 21.09 -12.27
N LEU A 255 -15.38 21.52 -12.18
CA LEU A 255 -16.03 22.38 -13.18
C LEU A 255 -15.46 23.80 -13.15
N ILE A 256 -15.24 24.39 -11.97
CA ILE A 256 -14.62 25.71 -11.79
C ILE A 256 -13.17 25.70 -12.27
N TYR A 257 -12.43 24.62 -12.04
CA TYR A 257 -11.08 24.43 -12.57
C TYR A 257 -11.07 24.40 -14.11
N LYS A 258 -12.00 23.66 -14.73
CA LYS A 258 -12.16 23.61 -16.19
C LYS A 258 -12.56 24.98 -16.79
N ILE A 259 -13.45 25.72 -16.12
CA ILE A 259 -13.90 27.05 -16.55
C ILE A 259 -12.76 28.09 -16.42
N LYS A 260 -11.94 28.03 -15.36
CA LYS A 260 -10.75 28.89 -15.22
C LYS A 260 -9.67 28.57 -16.27
N LYS A 261 -9.40 27.30 -16.55
CA LYS A 261 -8.42 26.89 -17.58
C LYS A 261 -8.83 27.34 -18.99
N ASN A 262 -10.13 27.29 -19.31
CA ASN A 262 -10.65 27.74 -20.61
C ASN A 262 -10.79 29.26 -20.77
N ARG A 263 -10.68 30.05 -19.69
CA ARG A 263 -10.71 31.53 -19.74
C ARG A 263 -9.33 32.19 -19.86
N ILE A 264 -8.23 31.43 -19.72
CA ILE A 264 -6.86 31.96 -19.80
C ILE A 264 -6.29 31.93 -21.24
N ILE A 265 -7.02 31.36 -22.21
CA ILE A 265 -6.65 31.43 -23.63
C ILE A 265 -7.56 32.42 -24.36
N LYS A 266 -7.23 33.71 -24.24
CA LYS A 266 -7.40 34.80 -25.23
C LYS A 266 -7.33 36.14 -24.52
N ILE A 267 -6.15 36.77 -24.47
CA ILE A 267 -5.95 38.20 -24.80
C ILE A 267 -4.51 38.33 -25.38
N LYS A 268 -4.45 38.73 -26.66
CA LYS A 268 -3.33 39.14 -27.54
C LYS A 268 -1.90 38.69 -27.23
#